data_AF-A0AAN8B3Q3-F1
#
_entry.id   AF-A0AAN8B3Q3-F1
#
_cell.length_a   1.000
_cell.length_b   1.000
_cell.length_c   1.000
_cell.angle_alpha   90.00
_cell.angle_beta   90.00
_cell.angle_gamma   90.00
#
_symmetry.space_group_name_H-M   'P 1'
#
loop_
_entity.id
_entity.type
_entity.pdbx_description
1 polymer ?
#
loop_
_entity_poly.entity_id
_entity_poly.type
_entity_poly.pdbx_seq_one_letter_code
_entity_poly.pdbx_strand_id
1 'polypeptide(L)'
;MEHHQSYSSHPDRFTDCPQVLSREGLTGRCYWEVEWRGGRVRVAVAYKNTSRAGLESLFGHNDTSWCLVCGNNSYSFSYNGILTPVSGPLSSRVGVYLDHRAGVLSFYSVVSETMTLLHRVQTTFTQPLHAGVGLYCNGATAEFCKLK
;
A
#
# COMPACT_ATOMS: atom_id res chain seq x y z
N MET A 1 9.91 -8.01 -23.40
CA MET A 1 11.13 -7.23 -23.10
C MET A 1 10.76 -6.22 -22.04
N GLU A 2 11.46 -6.24 -20.91
CA GLU A 2 11.30 -5.22 -19.87
C GLU A 2 12.04 -3.96 -20.35
N HIS A 3 11.29 -2.90 -20.67
CA HIS A 3 11.88 -1.62 -21.03
C HIS A 3 12.13 -0.82 -19.75
N HIS A 4 13.40 -0.56 -19.44
CA HIS A 4 13.75 0.39 -18.38
C HIS A 4 13.19 1.75 -18.76
N GLN A 5 12.25 2.26 -17.96
CA GLN A 5 11.61 3.53 -18.26
C GLN A 5 12.59 4.66 -17.96
N SER A 6 12.95 5.42 -19.01
CA SER A 6 13.89 6.53 -18.92
C SER A 6 13.20 7.74 -18.28
N TYR A 7 13.08 7.71 -16.97
CA TYR A 7 12.61 8.86 -16.21
C TYR A 7 13.77 9.67 -15.66
N SER A 8 13.60 11.00 -15.58
CA SER A 8 14.59 11.88 -14.96
C SER A 8 14.78 11.58 -13.48
N SER A 9 15.98 11.85 -12.98
CA SER A 9 16.25 11.85 -11.54
C SER A 9 15.34 12.87 -10.84
N HIS A 10 14.75 12.45 -9.72
CA HIS A 10 13.90 13.31 -8.91
C HIS A 10 14.02 12.86 -7.45
N PRO A 11 14.12 13.78 -6.48
CA PRO A 11 14.27 13.41 -5.06
C PRO A 11 13.12 12.54 -4.53
N ASP A 12 11.91 12.70 -5.07
CA ASP A 12 10.74 11.88 -4.69
C ASP A 12 10.69 10.49 -5.38
N ARG A 13 11.60 10.17 -6.33
CA ARG A 13 11.59 8.90 -7.06
C ARG A 13 12.20 7.78 -6.20
N PHE A 14 11.47 6.67 -6.05
CA PHE A 14 12.05 5.43 -5.53
C PHE A 14 13.09 4.86 -6.51
N THR A 15 14.31 4.63 -6.05
CA THR A 15 15.43 4.16 -6.90
C THR A 15 15.65 2.66 -6.84
N ASP A 16 15.38 2.03 -5.69
CA ASP A 16 15.74 0.62 -5.44
C ASP A 16 14.53 -0.32 -5.36
N CYS A 17 13.34 0.22 -5.10
CA CYS A 17 12.11 -0.55 -4.97
C CYS A 17 11.07 -0.10 -6.02
N PRO A 18 10.45 -1.02 -6.78
CA PRO A 18 9.42 -0.71 -7.79
C PRO A 18 8.10 -0.30 -7.13
N GLN A 19 8.05 0.94 -6.66
CA GLN A 19 6.96 1.50 -5.86
C GLN A 19 6.62 2.92 -6.29
N VAL A 20 5.37 3.32 -6.04
CA VAL A 20 4.89 4.67 -6.29
C VAL A 20 3.97 5.15 -5.18
N LEU A 21 3.92 6.46 -4.98
CA LEU A 21 2.99 7.13 -4.08
C LEU A 21 2.02 8.01 -4.88
N SER A 22 0.81 8.20 -4.34
CA SER A 22 -0.16 9.15 -4.84
C SER A 22 0.40 10.57 -4.76
N ARG A 23 -0.03 11.42 -5.71
CA ARG A 23 0.31 12.84 -5.68
C ARG A 23 -0.35 13.56 -4.50
N GLU A 24 -1.60 13.21 -4.23
CA GLU A 24 -2.44 13.83 -3.20
C GLU A 24 -2.13 13.26 -1.82
N GLY A 25 -2.01 14.16 -0.83
CA GLY A 25 -1.89 13.83 0.57
C GLY A 25 -3.27 13.77 1.23
N LEU A 26 -3.52 12.70 1.97
CA LEU A 26 -4.77 12.35 2.64
C LEU A 26 -4.69 12.80 4.11
N THR A 27 -5.63 13.64 4.52
CA THR A 27 -5.68 14.25 5.86
C THR A 27 -7.05 14.12 6.54
N GLY A 28 -8.01 13.46 5.89
CA GLY A 28 -9.38 13.32 6.36
C GLY A 28 -9.80 11.86 6.48
N ARG A 29 -11.12 11.65 6.33
CA ARG A 29 -11.70 10.32 6.13
C ARG A 29 -11.72 10.03 4.64
N CYS A 30 -11.08 8.96 4.22
CA CYS A 30 -11.09 8.52 2.83
C CYS A 30 -11.11 7.00 2.74
N TYR A 31 -11.66 6.54 1.64
CA TYR A 31 -11.72 5.15 1.27
C TYR A 31 -11.31 5.02 -0.19
N TRP A 32 -10.50 4.02 -0.50
CA TRP A 32 -10.17 3.67 -1.87
C TRP A 32 -9.97 2.16 -1.99
N GLU A 33 -10.14 1.65 -3.20
CA GLU A 33 -9.90 0.25 -3.53
C GLU A 33 -8.71 0.14 -4.49
N VAL A 34 -7.95 -0.93 -4.33
CA VAL A 34 -6.91 -1.34 -5.27
C VAL A 34 -7.24 -2.74 -5.77
N GLU A 35 -7.50 -2.85 -7.07
CA GLU A 35 -7.52 -4.14 -7.76
C GLU A 35 -6.09 -4.51 -8.15
N TRP A 36 -5.67 -5.72 -7.85
CA TRP A 36 -4.31 -6.20 -8.13
C TRP A 36 -4.35 -7.59 -8.77
N ARG A 37 -3.36 -7.87 -9.63
CA ARG A 37 -3.20 -9.17 -10.29
C ARG A 37 -1.72 -9.55 -10.33
N GLY A 38 -1.48 -10.83 -10.61
CA GLY A 38 -0.14 -11.39 -10.68
C GLY A 38 0.37 -11.81 -9.31
N GLY A 39 1.67 -11.70 -9.09
CA GLY A 39 2.33 -12.14 -7.85
C GLY A 39 2.18 -11.16 -6.68
N ARG A 40 3.27 -10.98 -5.92
CA ARG A 40 3.28 -10.20 -4.67
C ARG A 40 3.15 -8.70 -4.94
N VAL A 41 2.03 -8.11 -4.51
CA VAL A 41 1.74 -6.67 -4.58
C VAL A 41 1.70 -6.09 -3.16
N ARG A 42 2.19 -4.86 -2.98
CA ARG A 42 2.08 -4.10 -1.74
C ARG A 42 1.05 -3.00 -1.91
N VAL A 43 0.04 -2.94 -1.05
CA VAL A 43 -0.89 -1.81 -0.93
C VAL A 43 -0.54 -1.08 0.36
N ALA A 44 -0.08 0.15 0.24
CA ALA A 44 0.56 0.87 1.33
C ALA A 44 -0.08 2.24 1.57
N VAL A 45 0.20 2.77 2.75
CA VAL A 45 -0.02 4.14 3.13
C VAL A 45 1.27 4.63 3.78
N ALA A 46 1.82 5.77 3.33
CA ALA A 46 3.11 6.25 3.80
C ALA A 46 3.14 7.77 3.94
N TYR A 47 4.01 8.28 4.81
CA TYR A 47 4.35 9.69 4.81
C TYR A 47 5.17 10.06 3.59
N LYS A 48 5.09 11.33 3.17
CA LYS A 48 5.84 11.82 2.02
C LYS A 48 7.35 11.67 2.22
N ASN A 49 7.85 11.81 3.44
CA ASN A 49 9.28 11.77 3.77
C ASN A 49 9.86 10.35 3.95
N THR A 50 9.11 9.27 3.62
CA THR A 50 9.66 7.90 3.57
C THR A 50 10.94 7.86 2.72
N SER A 51 11.92 7.02 3.07
CA SER A 51 13.14 6.88 2.28
C SER A 51 12.82 6.54 0.82
N ARG A 52 13.59 7.06 -0.12
CA ARG A 52 13.45 6.76 -1.55
C ARG A 52 14.51 5.78 -2.07
N ALA A 53 15.48 5.43 -1.24
CA ALA A 53 16.56 4.51 -1.57
C ALA A 53 16.84 3.51 -0.44
N GLY A 54 17.50 2.41 -0.80
CA GLY A 54 17.88 1.33 0.10
C GLY A 54 16.70 0.54 0.64
N LEU A 55 17.00 -0.37 1.58
CA LEU A 55 16.02 -1.27 2.19
C LEU A 55 14.90 -0.51 2.92
N GLU A 56 15.23 0.60 3.58
CA GLU A 56 14.28 1.45 4.30
C GLU A 56 13.26 2.14 3.37
N SER A 57 13.46 2.12 2.05
CA SER A 57 12.47 2.64 1.09
C SER A 57 11.32 1.68 0.81
N LEU A 58 11.46 0.41 1.20
CA LEU A 58 10.45 -0.62 1.03
C LEU A 58 9.24 -0.34 1.93
N PHE A 59 8.03 -0.29 1.37
CA PHE A 59 6.83 -0.09 2.18
C PHE A 59 6.68 -1.16 3.26
N GLY A 60 6.45 -0.71 4.49
CA GLY A 60 6.36 -1.55 5.69
C GLY A 60 7.71 -1.92 6.31
N HIS A 61 8.83 -1.61 5.66
CA HIS A 61 10.18 -1.83 6.19
C HIS A 61 10.78 -0.53 6.78
N ASN A 62 9.93 0.30 7.36
CA ASN A 62 10.27 1.51 8.09
C ASN A 62 9.08 1.87 8.99
N ASP A 63 9.24 2.88 9.84
CA ASP A 63 8.22 3.40 10.76
C ASP A 63 7.34 4.51 10.15
N THR A 64 7.56 4.84 8.88
CA THR A 64 6.84 5.90 8.15
C THR A 64 5.86 5.36 7.09
N SER A 65 5.67 4.05 7.05
CA SER A 65 4.78 3.38 6.10
C SER A 65 4.13 2.13 6.69
N TRP A 66 2.85 1.94 6.39
CA TRP A 66 2.04 0.78 6.75
C TRP A 66 1.58 0.09 5.47
N CYS A 67 1.72 -1.22 5.40
CA CYS A 67 1.50 -1.95 4.15
C CYS A 67 0.76 -3.26 4.36
N LEU A 68 -0.22 -3.54 3.51
CA LEU A 68 -0.73 -4.89 3.29
C LEU A 68 -0.01 -5.52 2.10
N VAL A 69 0.74 -6.59 2.36
CA VAL A 69 1.34 -7.45 1.34
C VAL A 69 0.28 -8.44 0.88
N CYS A 70 -0.08 -8.34 -0.40
CA CYS A 70 -1.05 -9.19 -1.06
C CYS A 70 -0.31 -10.25 -1.88
N GLY A 71 -0.63 -11.51 -1.64
CA GLY A 71 -0.16 -12.63 -2.44
C GLY A 71 -1.30 -13.58 -2.77
N ASN A 72 -1.07 -14.48 -3.73
CA ASN A 72 -2.11 -15.36 -4.26
C ASN A 72 -2.81 -16.21 -3.20
N ASN A 73 -2.10 -16.55 -2.13
CA ASN A 73 -2.57 -17.51 -1.12
C ASN A 73 -2.62 -16.91 0.29
N SER A 74 -2.19 -15.66 0.50
CA SER A 74 -2.13 -15.07 1.84
C SER A 74 -2.00 -13.55 1.80
N TYR A 75 -2.42 -12.96 2.91
CA TYR A 75 -2.12 -11.58 3.25
C TYR A 75 -1.10 -11.53 4.38
N SER A 76 -0.32 -10.46 4.41
CA SER A 76 0.49 -10.13 5.58
C SER A 76 0.53 -8.62 5.74
N PHE A 77 0.37 -8.16 6.97
CA PHE A 77 0.58 -6.78 7.31
C PHE A 77 2.06 -6.53 7.58
N SER A 78 2.59 -5.40 7.13
CA SER A 78 3.99 -5.03 7.31
C SER A 78 4.11 -3.62 7.86
N TYR A 79 4.89 -3.50 8.95
CA TYR A 79 5.22 -2.23 9.60
C TYR A 79 6.56 -2.36 10.34
N ASN A 80 7.42 -1.35 10.20
CA ASN A 80 8.74 -1.29 10.85
C ASN A 80 9.59 -2.58 10.70
N GLY A 81 9.59 -3.16 9.50
CA GLY A 81 10.33 -4.39 9.17
C GLY A 81 9.68 -5.68 9.68
N ILE A 82 8.61 -5.58 10.48
CA ILE A 82 7.87 -6.73 10.98
C ILE A 82 6.81 -7.11 9.97
N LEU A 83 6.76 -8.40 9.62
CA LEU A 83 5.74 -9.00 8.76
C LEU A 83 4.84 -9.90 9.59
N THR A 84 3.56 -9.55 9.69
CA THR A 84 2.56 -10.28 10.46
C THR A 84 1.55 -10.94 9.53
N PRO A 85 1.38 -12.27 9.54
CA PRO A 85 0.34 -12.94 8.76
C PRO A 85 -1.05 -12.41 9.12
N VAL A 86 -1.90 -12.24 8.11
CA VAL A 86 -3.28 -11.77 8.27
C VAL A 86 -4.24 -12.78 7.66
N SER A 87 -5.27 -13.13 8.42
CA SER A 87 -6.33 -14.05 7.97
C SER A 87 -7.50 -13.28 7.37
N GLY A 88 -8.16 -13.89 6.39
CA GLY A 88 -9.37 -13.35 5.78
C GLY A 88 -9.63 -13.98 4.41
N PRO A 89 -10.80 -13.68 3.81
CA PRO A 89 -11.11 -14.18 2.47
C PRO A 89 -10.13 -13.59 1.46
N LEU A 90 -9.57 -14.42 0.58
CA LEU A 90 -8.68 -13.96 -0.48
C LEU A 90 -9.48 -13.27 -1.58
N SER A 91 -8.96 -12.15 -2.05
CA SER A 91 -9.50 -11.33 -3.12
C SER A 91 -8.37 -10.64 -3.90
N SER A 92 -8.59 -10.45 -5.20
CA SER A 92 -7.79 -9.57 -6.05
C SER A 92 -8.09 -8.09 -5.80
N ARG A 93 -8.93 -7.76 -4.82
CA ARG A 93 -9.28 -6.39 -4.45
C ARG A 93 -9.12 -6.13 -2.96
N VAL A 94 -8.42 -5.04 -2.66
CA VAL A 94 -8.22 -4.56 -1.28
C VAL A 94 -8.82 -3.19 -1.13
N GLY A 95 -9.67 -3.03 -0.13
CA GLY A 95 -10.16 -1.74 0.32
C GLY A 95 -9.26 -1.17 1.41
N VAL A 96 -8.98 0.13 1.35
CA VAL A 96 -8.24 0.83 2.39
C VAL A 96 -9.09 1.97 2.91
N TYR A 97 -9.31 1.98 4.21
CA TYR A 97 -10.00 3.05 4.92
C TYR A 97 -9.01 3.78 5.81
N LEU A 98 -8.96 5.10 5.68
CA LEU A 98 -8.20 5.98 6.53
C LEU A 98 -9.15 6.97 7.20
N ASP A 99 -9.09 7.06 8.52
CA ASP A 99 -9.54 8.22 9.29
C ASP A 99 -8.31 8.85 9.92
N HIS A 100 -7.76 9.86 9.25
CA HIS A 100 -6.52 10.50 9.70
C HIS A 100 -6.68 11.14 11.08
N ARG A 101 -7.81 11.82 11.33
CA ARG A 101 -8.08 12.51 12.60
C ARG A 101 -8.30 11.54 13.75
N ALA A 102 -9.03 10.45 13.51
CA ALA A 102 -9.25 9.43 14.53
C ALA A 102 -8.06 8.47 14.66
N GLY A 103 -7.04 8.57 13.81
CA GLY A 103 -5.88 7.71 13.87
C GLY A 103 -6.14 6.27 13.44
N VAL A 104 -7.11 6.06 12.55
CA VAL A 104 -7.54 4.72 12.11
C VAL A 104 -7.03 4.46 10.71
N LEU A 105 -6.35 3.33 10.51
CA LEU A 105 -6.08 2.78 9.18
C LEU A 105 -6.56 1.32 9.16
N SER A 106 -7.43 0.98 8.22
CA SER A 106 -8.00 -0.36 8.09
C SER A 106 -7.87 -0.87 6.66
N PHE A 107 -7.51 -2.14 6.55
CA PHE A 107 -7.41 -2.86 5.29
C PHE A 107 -8.52 -3.91 5.22
N TYR A 108 -9.14 -4.04 4.06
CA TYR A 108 -10.27 -4.94 3.83
C TYR A 108 -10.02 -5.81 2.61
N SER A 109 -10.48 -7.05 2.67
CA SER A 109 -10.71 -7.86 1.48
C SER A 109 -12.09 -7.52 0.95
N VAL A 110 -12.17 -7.24 -0.36
CA VAL A 110 -13.42 -6.89 -1.03
C VAL A 110 -13.80 -8.03 -1.96
N VAL A 111 -14.88 -8.75 -1.65
CA VAL A 111 -15.38 -9.87 -2.46
C VAL A 111 -16.80 -9.54 -2.91
N SER A 112 -16.97 -9.26 -4.21
CA SER A 112 -18.19 -8.64 -4.75
C SER A 112 -18.56 -7.38 -3.95
N GLU A 113 -19.69 -7.38 -3.25
CA GLU A 113 -20.19 -6.25 -2.45
C GLU A 113 -19.88 -6.41 -0.95
N THR A 114 -19.16 -7.47 -0.57
CA THR A 114 -18.83 -7.75 0.83
C THR A 114 -17.43 -7.26 1.17
N MET A 115 -17.34 -6.41 2.19
CA MET A 115 -16.06 -6.00 2.78
C MET A 115 -15.77 -6.77 4.07
N THR A 116 -14.64 -7.47 4.11
CA THR A 116 -14.16 -8.17 5.32
C THR A 116 -12.92 -7.49 5.85
N LEU A 117 -12.92 -7.07 7.12
CA LEU A 117 -11.75 -6.47 7.77
C LEU A 117 -10.61 -7.49 7.83
N LEU A 118 -9.44 -7.12 7.30
CA LEU A 118 -8.22 -7.90 7.36
C LEU A 118 -7.35 -7.43 8.53
N HIS A 119 -7.06 -6.14 8.59
CA HIS A 119 -6.18 -5.58 9.59
C HIS A 119 -6.57 -4.14 9.92
N ARG A 120 -6.38 -3.74 11.17
CA ARG A 120 -6.59 -2.37 11.64
C ARG A 120 -5.42 -1.91 12.48
N VAL A 121 -4.93 -0.72 12.16
CA VAL A 121 -3.98 0.05 12.95
C VAL A 121 -4.73 1.18 13.63
N GLN A 122 -4.39 1.42 14.89
CA GLN A 122 -4.80 2.60 15.65
C GLN A 122 -3.54 3.33 16.10
N THR A 123 -3.28 4.51 15.56
CA THR A 123 -2.08 5.31 15.86
C THR A 123 -2.31 6.79 15.62
N THR A 124 -1.44 7.66 16.12
CA THR A 124 -1.52 9.11 15.85
C THR A 124 -0.71 9.43 14.60
N PHE A 125 -1.39 9.82 13.52
CA PHE A 125 -0.72 10.27 12.30
C PHE A 125 -0.24 11.72 12.44
N THR A 126 1.03 11.97 12.15
CA THR A 126 1.67 13.27 12.40
C THR A 126 1.80 14.14 11.14
N GLN A 127 1.60 13.56 9.96
CA GLN A 127 1.70 14.22 8.66
C GLN A 127 0.61 13.69 7.71
N PRO A 128 0.32 14.39 6.59
CA PRO A 128 -0.51 13.84 5.53
C PRO A 128 0.03 12.49 5.04
N LEU A 129 -0.87 11.56 4.77
CA LEU A 129 -0.54 10.23 4.28
C LEU A 129 -0.79 10.13 2.78
N HIS A 130 0.05 9.37 2.08
CA HIS A 130 -0.08 9.12 0.66
C HIS A 130 -0.42 7.64 0.44
N ALA A 131 -1.34 7.36 -0.49
CA ALA A 131 -1.60 5.99 -0.91
C ALA A 131 -0.44 5.50 -1.76
N GLY A 132 -0.02 4.25 -1.57
CA GLY A 132 1.13 3.67 -2.25
C GLY A 132 0.84 2.29 -2.80
N VAL A 133 1.49 1.95 -3.91
CA VAL A 133 1.51 0.58 -4.45
C VAL A 133 2.93 0.17 -4.82
N GLY A 134 3.24 -1.12 -4.64
CA GLY A 134 4.52 -1.71 -5.03
C GLY A 134 4.35 -3.05 -5.74
N LEU A 135 5.07 -3.26 -6.84
CA LEU A 135 4.93 -4.42 -7.73
C LEU A 135 6.24 -5.21 -7.78
N TYR A 136 6.29 -6.41 -7.18
CA TYR A 136 7.54 -7.15 -6.95
C TYR A 136 7.66 -8.44 -7.76
N CYS A 137 6.74 -8.67 -8.68
CA CYS A 137 6.72 -9.85 -9.52
C CYS A 137 6.45 -9.45 -10.97
N ASN A 138 7.08 -10.16 -11.90
CA ASN A 138 6.88 -9.91 -13.32
C ASN A 138 5.42 -10.15 -13.71
N GLY A 139 4.84 -9.21 -14.44
CA GLY A 139 3.43 -9.23 -14.81
C GLY A 139 2.44 -8.89 -13.68
N ALA A 140 2.92 -8.47 -12.51
CA ALA A 140 2.04 -7.94 -11.47
C ALA A 140 1.48 -6.58 -11.88
N THR A 141 0.21 -6.35 -11.58
CA THR A 141 -0.48 -5.07 -11.83
C THR A 141 -1.23 -4.63 -10.58
N ALA A 142 -1.40 -3.32 -10.45
CA ALA A 142 -2.26 -2.69 -9.45
C ALA A 142 -2.97 -1.49 -10.07
N GLU A 143 -4.25 -1.35 -9.80
CA GLU A 143 -5.10 -0.28 -10.31
C GLU A 143 -5.94 0.30 -9.18
N PHE A 144 -5.89 1.62 -9.02
CA PHE A 144 -6.80 2.35 -8.13
C PHE A 144 -8.19 2.39 -8.76
N CYS A 145 -9.16 1.76 -8.12
CA CYS A 145 -10.51 1.64 -8.67
C CYS A 145 -11.24 2.99 -8.58
N LYS A 146 -12.02 3.30 -9.63
CA LYS A 146 -13.02 4.36 -9.56
C LYS A 146 -14.25 3.80 -8.85
N LEU A 147 -14.50 4.31 -7.65
CA LEU A 147 -15.73 4.01 -6.92
C LEU A 147 -16.91 4.68 -7.65
N LYS A 148 -18.03 3.96 -7.75
CA LYS A 148 -19.26 4.45 -8.37
C LYS A 148 -20.14 5.17 -7.36
#